data_AF-F7ZA01-F1
#
_entry.id   AF-F7ZA01-F1
#
_cell.length_a   1.000
_cell.length_b   1.000
_cell.length_c   1.000
_cell.angle_alpha   90.00
_cell.angle_beta   90.00
_cell.angle_gamma   90.00
#
_symmetry.space_group_name_H-M   'P 1'
#
loop_
_entity.id
_entity.type
_entity.pdbx_description
1 polymer ?
#
loop_
_entity_poly.entity_id
_entity_poly.type
_entity_poly.pdbx_seq_one_letter_code
_entity_poly.pdbx_strand_id
1 'polypeptide(L)'
;MGLVDFFRRHFLGNFFKADCRVRVPADRGKRVPHIGAHKVRCGQAAAHFVIPADTRLRTGMALHGRAQIPFKRALVIAGPSQTHGIDDTDQFLRFGIARTRRGPKRRIGLVKSTRIHQIARRFQFRRDRRGQKSEGKSYCAHGVVLSCFASLAAAADLPPPLTDEDFIEFDVAQAALGQALFYDPILSGNRNITCAHCHHPEFGTGDGLSLGIGEGGQGVGPDRTPGAGADRVAKRIPRNAPGLWNLGARDLYTMFHDGRLSLSDIYGNGFNSPAQEWLPEGLNSLLAAQALFPLVAQFEMAGNPGENDVIGAVHDRIDAAWPILAKRVRTDADYGPAFVAAFDEIDTAQQVSIVHIANALAAFMALEWRSTDSPFDAYLAGDEAALNRGERAGMALFYGKAACADCHAGSLMSDQKFHALGLPAFGPGRTRAFDPYARDVGRMAESNRLRDAYAFRTPMLRNVALTAPYGHNGAYPTLEGIIRHHLDPVAARAAWQRQMAQLPDIAWLAATDFILGADALEMDRQERAIAVTPMHLTDAEIAELVAFMHALTGASVNTPAFGIPPDFVP
;
A
#
# COMPACT_ATOMS: atom_id res chain seq x y z
N MET A 1 -8.11 -63.28 -31.44
CA MET A 1 -9.55 -63.42 -31.81
C MET A 1 -10.37 -63.02 -30.59
N GLY A 2 -11.35 -62.13 -30.63
CA GLY A 2 -11.83 -61.20 -31.68
C GLY A 2 -12.01 -59.83 -31.02
N LEU A 3 -11.70 -58.71 -31.68
CA LEU A 3 -12.52 -58.06 -32.70
C LEU A 3 -13.99 -57.99 -32.28
N VAL A 4 -14.28 -57.06 -31.36
CA VAL A 4 -15.46 -56.17 -31.25
C VAL A 4 -15.53 -55.73 -29.78
N ASP A 5 -14.64 -54.82 -29.37
CA ASP A 5 -15.02 -53.74 -28.44
C ASP A 5 -14.06 -52.52 -28.54
N PHE A 6 -13.50 -52.34 -29.74
CA PHE A 6 -12.80 -51.12 -30.15
C PHE A 6 -13.78 -49.95 -30.39
N PHE A 7 -15.08 -50.15 -30.13
CA PHE A 7 -16.16 -49.19 -30.36
C PHE A 7 -16.73 -48.56 -29.09
N ARG A 8 -16.09 -48.76 -27.93
CA ARG A 8 -16.56 -48.22 -26.64
C ARG A 8 -15.57 -47.28 -25.92
N ARG A 9 -14.70 -46.61 -26.69
CA ARG A 9 -13.84 -45.49 -26.22
C ARG A 9 -13.87 -44.26 -27.13
N HIS A 10 -14.94 -44.07 -27.91
CA HIS A 10 -14.95 -42.96 -28.87
C HIS A 10 -16.29 -42.26 -29.10
N PHE A 11 -17.15 -42.11 -28.10
CA PHE A 11 -18.26 -41.14 -28.15
C PHE A 11 -18.76 -40.84 -26.74
N LEU A 12 -18.13 -39.88 -26.05
CA LEU A 12 -18.70 -39.02 -24.99
C LEU A 12 -17.65 -38.05 -24.41
N GLY A 13 -16.78 -37.52 -25.28
CA GLY A 13 -15.86 -36.45 -24.94
C GLY A 13 -15.69 -35.57 -26.16
N ASN A 14 -16.71 -34.77 -26.47
CA ASN A 14 -16.67 -33.67 -27.44
C ASN A 14 -17.96 -32.85 -27.40
N PHE A 15 -18.18 -32.16 -26.28
CA PHE A 15 -18.95 -30.92 -26.27
C PHE A 15 -18.16 -29.96 -25.37
N PHE A 16 -17.65 -28.88 -25.97
CA PHE A 16 -16.84 -27.80 -25.37
C PHE A 16 -15.33 -28.04 -25.21
N LYS A 17 -14.61 -28.28 -26.32
CA LYS A 17 -13.28 -27.68 -26.58
C LYS A 17 -13.16 -27.36 -28.07
N ALA A 18 -13.30 -26.09 -28.42
CA ALA A 18 -13.12 -25.61 -29.79
C ALA A 18 -11.67 -25.12 -29.96
N ASP A 19 -10.80 -26.00 -30.44
CA ASP A 19 -9.48 -25.65 -30.97
C ASP A 19 -9.64 -24.93 -32.31
N CYS A 20 -9.47 -23.61 -32.31
CA CYS A 20 -9.36 -22.80 -33.52
C CYS A 20 -7.98 -22.98 -34.18
N ARG A 21 -7.76 -24.09 -34.90
CA ARG A 21 -6.63 -24.20 -35.84
C ARG A 21 -7.06 -23.73 -37.23
N VAL A 22 -6.59 -22.55 -37.63
CA VAL A 22 -6.80 -21.97 -38.96
C VAL A 22 -5.92 -22.70 -39.99
N ARG A 23 -6.54 -23.24 -41.06
CA ARG A 23 -5.84 -23.71 -42.27
C ARG A 23 -5.51 -22.50 -43.16
N VAL A 24 -4.28 -22.41 -43.64
CA VAL A 24 -3.83 -21.39 -44.60
C VAL A 24 -3.79 -22.01 -46.01
N PRO A 25 -4.44 -21.43 -47.04
CA PRO A 25 -4.23 -21.82 -48.42
C PRO A 25 -2.89 -21.28 -48.93
N ALA A 26 -2.17 -22.08 -49.71
CA ALA A 26 -0.95 -21.63 -50.37
C ALA A 26 -1.34 -20.81 -51.60
N ASP A 27 -1.12 -19.49 -51.57
CA ASP A 27 -1.08 -18.70 -52.80
C ASP A 27 0.14 -17.78 -52.86
N ARG A 28 0.74 -17.73 -54.05
CA ARG A 28 2.03 -17.12 -54.34
C ARG A 28 1.81 -15.68 -54.82
N GLY A 29 2.52 -14.75 -54.20
CA GLY A 29 3.04 -13.55 -54.85
C GLY A 29 2.12 -12.33 -54.91
N LYS A 30 2.21 -11.44 -53.91
CA LYS A 30 2.13 -9.97 -54.10
C LYS A 30 3.07 -9.27 -53.12
N ARG A 31 3.84 -8.29 -53.61
CA ARG A 31 4.80 -7.49 -52.82
C ARG A 31 4.04 -6.57 -51.86
N VAL A 32 4.46 -6.51 -50.59
CA VAL A 32 3.94 -5.58 -49.59
C VAL A 32 4.56 -4.18 -49.85
N PRO A 33 3.77 -3.09 -49.90
CA PRO A 33 4.31 -1.74 -50.10
C PRO A 33 5.07 -1.24 -48.87
N HIS A 34 6.18 -0.54 -49.09
CA HIS A 34 7.01 0.07 -48.05
C HIS A 34 6.42 1.44 -47.64
N ILE A 35 6.08 1.63 -46.36
CA ILE A 35 5.63 2.93 -45.83
C ILE A 35 6.75 3.52 -44.97
N GLY A 36 7.18 4.75 -45.27
CA GLY A 36 8.22 5.45 -44.50
C GLY A 36 7.68 6.08 -43.22
N ALA A 37 8.53 6.21 -42.20
CA ALA A 37 8.17 6.68 -40.84
C ALA A 37 7.43 8.04 -40.80
N HIS A 38 7.66 8.92 -41.78
CA HIS A 38 6.98 10.21 -41.87
C HIS A 38 5.47 10.10 -42.16
N LYS A 39 4.98 9.00 -42.74
CA LYS A 39 3.56 8.79 -43.04
C LYS A 39 2.74 8.28 -41.84
N VAL A 40 3.41 7.80 -40.79
CA VAL A 40 2.78 7.31 -39.54
C VAL A 40 2.40 8.48 -38.61
N ARG A 41 3.19 9.56 -38.59
CA ARG A 41 2.95 10.73 -37.73
C ARG A 41 1.76 11.60 -38.14
N CYS A 42 1.24 11.47 -39.36
CA CYS A 42 0.17 12.33 -39.88
C CYS A 42 -1.21 11.64 -39.97
N GLY A 43 -1.42 10.50 -39.30
CA GLY A 43 -2.75 9.85 -39.24
C GLY A 43 -3.25 9.20 -40.54
N GLN A 44 -2.38 8.96 -41.53
CA GLN A 44 -2.74 8.37 -42.83
C GLN A 44 -2.27 6.92 -43.02
N ALA A 45 -2.02 6.17 -41.94
CA ALA A 45 -1.68 4.75 -42.04
C ALA A 45 -2.95 3.89 -42.22
N ALA A 46 -2.97 3.03 -43.24
CA ALA A 46 -4.06 2.08 -43.47
C ALA A 46 -4.13 1.01 -42.35
N ALA A 47 -5.35 0.55 -42.02
CA ALA A 47 -5.71 -0.26 -40.84
C ALA A 47 -5.11 -1.69 -40.73
N HIS A 48 -3.98 -1.96 -41.39
CA HIS A 48 -3.32 -3.26 -41.39
C HIS A 48 -1.82 -3.09 -41.11
N PHE A 49 -1.47 -2.74 -39.88
CA PHE A 49 -0.09 -2.73 -39.40
C PHE A 49 0.25 -4.12 -38.86
N VAL A 50 1.31 -4.74 -39.38
CA VAL A 50 1.79 -6.08 -38.96
C VAL A 50 3.14 -5.91 -38.28
N ILE A 51 3.23 -6.27 -37.00
CA ILE A 51 4.51 -6.42 -36.27
C ILE A 51 4.89 -7.91 -36.32
N PRO A 52 6.04 -8.30 -36.91
CA PRO A 52 6.48 -9.69 -36.90
C PRO A 52 6.87 -10.10 -35.48
N ALA A 53 6.46 -11.30 -35.05
CA ALA A 53 7.00 -11.95 -33.87
C ALA A 53 8.37 -12.56 -34.23
N ASP A 54 9.46 -11.83 -33.96
CA ASP A 54 10.80 -12.40 -33.85
C ASP A 54 11.14 -12.52 -32.36
N THR A 55 11.48 -13.73 -31.91
CA THR A 55 11.86 -14.03 -30.52
C THR A 55 13.19 -13.41 -30.09
N ARG A 56 13.84 -12.64 -30.98
CA ARG A 56 15.10 -11.92 -30.70
C ARG A 56 14.96 -10.41 -30.56
N LEU A 57 13.76 -9.85 -30.72
CA LEU A 57 13.52 -8.42 -30.49
C LEU A 57 13.35 -8.14 -28.99
N ARG A 58 14.18 -7.25 -28.43
CA ARG A 58 14.06 -6.75 -27.05
C ARG A 58 13.70 -5.26 -27.06
N THR A 59 13.08 -4.80 -25.97
CA THR A 59 12.75 -3.40 -25.71
C THR A 59 14.01 -2.53 -25.80
N GLY A 60 14.01 -1.51 -26.66
CA GLY A 60 15.11 -0.53 -26.79
C GLY A 60 16.05 -0.68 -27.98
N MET A 61 15.86 -1.65 -28.89
CA MET A 61 16.71 -1.76 -30.10
C MET A 61 16.40 -0.66 -31.14
N ALA A 62 17.43 0.07 -31.59
CA ALA A 62 17.35 0.99 -32.71
C ALA A 62 17.32 0.23 -34.04
N LEU A 63 16.27 0.43 -34.85
CA LEU A 63 16.18 -0.10 -36.20
C LEU A 63 17.04 0.73 -37.15
N HIS A 64 18.31 0.35 -37.31
CA HIS A 64 19.18 0.98 -38.31
C HIS A 64 18.74 0.60 -39.73
N GLY A 65 18.57 1.63 -40.57
CA GLY A 65 18.14 1.49 -41.95
C GLY A 65 19.12 0.69 -42.80
N ARG A 66 18.55 -0.17 -43.67
CA ARG A 66 19.19 -0.99 -44.72
C ARG A 66 19.65 -2.41 -44.35
N ALA A 67 18.93 -3.11 -43.48
CA ALA A 67 18.95 -4.58 -43.52
C ALA A 67 17.83 -5.10 -44.43
N GLN A 68 18.15 -5.51 -45.66
CA GLN A 68 17.23 -6.32 -46.48
C GLN A 68 17.33 -7.77 -46.02
N ILE A 69 16.35 -8.23 -45.23
CA ILE A 69 16.25 -9.65 -44.87
C ILE A 69 15.10 -10.27 -45.69
N PRO A 70 15.37 -11.26 -46.56
CA PRO A 70 14.32 -11.92 -47.34
C PRO A 70 13.59 -12.93 -46.45
N PHE A 71 12.32 -12.68 -46.12
CA PHE A 71 11.53 -13.60 -45.29
C PHE A 71 10.40 -14.29 -46.06
N LYS A 72 10.20 -15.57 -45.73
CA LYS A 72 9.41 -16.56 -46.51
C LYS A 72 7.94 -16.70 -46.11
N ARG A 73 7.37 -15.91 -45.18
CA ARG A 73 5.92 -15.86 -44.86
C ARG A 73 5.58 -14.76 -43.84
N ALA A 74 4.40 -14.16 -43.97
CA ALA A 74 3.78 -13.25 -42.99
C ALA A 74 2.46 -13.85 -42.48
N LEU A 75 2.14 -13.64 -41.20
CA LEU A 75 0.83 -13.94 -40.61
C LEU A 75 -0.10 -12.73 -40.82
N VAL A 76 -1.27 -12.96 -41.41
CA VAL A 76 -2.31 -11.94 -41.62
C VAL A 76 -3.45 -12.20 -40.65
N ILE A 77 -3.74 -11.25 -39.77
CA ILE A 77 -4.97 -11.22 -38.96
C ILE A 77 -5.88 -10.15 -39.56
N ALA A 78 -7.03 -10.55 -40.11
CA ALA A 78 -8.02 -9.63 -40.65
C ALA A 78 -9.09 -9.34 -39.57
N GLY A 79 -9.14 -8.10 -39.09
CA GLY A 79 -10.26 -7.57 -38.29
C GLY A 79 -11.15 -6.65 -39.15
N PRO A 80 -12.47 -6.61 -38.94
CA PRO A 80 -13.37 -5.78 -39.72
C PRO A 80 -13.16 -4.28 -39.45
N SER A 81 -13.06 -3.51 -40.52
CA SER A 81 -12.92 -2.06 -40.53
C SER A 81 -14.28 -1.37 -40.33
N GLN A 82 -14.60 -0.92 -39.12
CA GLN A 82 -15.58 0.15 -38.92
C GLN A 82 -15.13 1.06 -37.78
N THR A 83 -14.86 2.32 -38.14
CA THR A 83 -14.66 3.44 -37.23
C THR A 83 -15.98 3.83 -36.61
N HIS A 84 -16.12 3.68 -35.29
CA HIS A 84 -17.09 4.41 -34.48
C HIS A 84 -16.35 4.99 -33.27
N GLY A 85 -16.38 6.31 -33.13
CA GLY A 85 -16.23 6.94 -31.83
C GLY A 85 -17.56 6.85 -31.08
N ILE A 86 -17.48 6.75 -29.75
CA ILE A 86 -18.35 7.41 -28.75
C ILE A 86 -17.94 6.93 -27.34
N ASP A 87 -18.16 7.86 -26.43
CA ASP A 87 -18.08 7.89 -24.97
C ASP A 87 -18.56 6.65 -24.18
N ASP A 88 -18.04 6.64 -22.95
CA ASP A 88 -18.52 6.09 -21.67
C ASP A 88 -19.56 4.96 -21.56
N THR A 89 -19.19 4.08 -20.64
CA THR A 89 -19.99 3.23 -19.73
C THR A 89 -20.76 2.01 -20.26
N ASP A 90 -20.41 0.90 -19.60
CA ASP A 90 -21.26 -0.19 -19.14
C ASP A 90 -21.80 -1.26 -20.11
N GLN A 91 -21.41 -2.50 -19.74
CA GLN A 91 -22.14 -3.76 -19.85
C GLN A 91 -22.26 -4.41 -21.24
N PHE A 92 -21.48 -5.48 -21.44
CA PHE A 92 -21.77 -6.51 -22.44
C PHE A 92 -21.69 -7.92 -21.84
N LEU A 93 -22.83 -8.43 -21.41
CA LEU A 93 -23.20 -9.84 -21.62
C LEU A 93 -24.69 -9.90 -21.94
N ARG A 94 -25.03 -9.88 -23.24
CA ARG A 94 -26.03 -10.81 -23.79
C ARG A 94 -26.06 -10.80 -25.33
N PHE A 95 -25.85 -11.99 -25.87
CA PHE A 95 -26.16 -12.40 -27.23
C PHE A 95 -27.67 -12.25 -27.50
N GLY A 96 -28.00 -11.63 -28.63
CA GLY A 96 -29.32 -11.72 -29.25
C GLY A 96 -29.35 -12.80 -30.34
N ILE A 97 -30.33 -13.70 -30.27
CA ILE A 97 -30.73 -14.59 -31.37
C ILE A 97 -32.04 -14.07 -31.95
N ALA A 98 -32.13 -14.16 -33.28
CA ALA A 98 -33.15 -13.59 -34.16
C ALA A 98 -34.61 -14.04 -33.90
N ARG A 99 -35.53 -13.16 -34.33
CA ARG A 99 -37.00 -13.27 -34.34
C ARG A 99 -37.55 -14.43 -35.18
N THR A 100 -38.67 -15.00 -34.73
CA THR A 100 -39.83 -15.36 -35.57
C THR A 100 -41.17 -15.03 -34.85
N ARG A 101 -42.26 -14.99 -35.62
CA ARG A 101 -43.49 -14.18 -35.49
C ARG A 101 -44.65 -14.77 -34.64
N ARG A 102 -45.52 -13.85 -34.18
CA ARG A 102 -46.99 -13.89 -33.87
C ARG A 102 -47.44 -14.38 -32.46
N GLY A 103 -48.25 -13.54 -31.78
CA GLY A 103 -48.72 -13.61 -30.37
C GLY A 103 -49.97 -14.47 -30.09
N PRO A 104 -50.86 -14.19 -29.09
CA PRO A 104 -50.89 -13.09 -28.11
C PRO A 104 -51.04 -13.49 -26.60
N LYS A 105 -50.71 -12.49 -25.75
CA LYS A 105 -51.11 -12.17 -24.35
C LYS A 105 -51.82 -13.22 -23.46
N ARG A 106 -51.20 -13.53 -22.30
CA ARG A 106 -51.82 -13.67 -20.95
C ARG A 106 -50.76 -14.01 -19.87
N ARG A 107 -50.53 -13.14 -18.88
CA ARG A 107 -50.12 -13.41 -17.46
C ARG A 107 -50.39 -12.10 -16.68
N ILE A 108 -51.29 -12.02 -15.69
CA ILE A 108 -51.31 -12.61 -14.33
C ILE A 108 -50.06 -12.23 -13.54
N GLY A 109 -50.27 -11.38 -12.52
CA GLY A 109 -49.29 -11.03 -11.49
C GLY A 109 -49.40 -11.90 -10.24
N LEU A 110 -48.39 -11.79 -9.37
CA LEU A 110 -48.35 -12.17 -7.95
C LEU A 110 -47.06 -11.56 -7.38
N VAL A 111 -47.08 -10.48 -6.59
CA VAL A 111 -47.27 -10.38 -5.11
C VAL A 111 -46.11 -10.94 -4.27
N LYS A 112 -45.52 -10.00 -3.50
CA LYS A 112 -44.58 -10.15 -2.38
C LYS A 112 -45.20 -10.90 -1.19
N SER A 113 -44.38 -11.60 -0.40
CA SER A 113 -44.34 -11.43 1.07
C SER A 113 -43.34 -12.37 1.74
N THR A 114 -42.43 -11.80 2.54
CA THR A 114 -41.67 -12.48 3.58
C THR A 114 -42.31 -12.17 4.93
N ARG A 115 -42.46 -13.21 5.76
CA ARG A 115 -43.12 -13.21 7.08
C ARG A 115 -42.11 -12.93 8.19
N ILE A 116 -42.48 -12.12 9.18
CA ILE A 116 -41.86 -12.08 10.52
C ILE A 116 -42.96 -12.38 11.54
N HIS A 117 -42.71 -13.35 12.43
CA HIS A 117 -43.62 -13.80 13.49
C HIS A 117 -43.57 -12.89 14.72
N GLN A 118 -44.75 -12.64 15.29
CA GLN A 118 -44.96 -12.07 16.62
C GLN A 118 -44.80 -13.14 17.70
N ILE A 119 -44.23 -12.77 18.85
CA ILE A 119 -44.43 -13.48 20.12
C ILE A 119 -44.97 -12.47 21.14
N ALA A 120 -46.17 -12.75 21.64
CA ALA A 120 -46.74 -12.12 22.83
C ALA A 120 -47.36 -13.20 23.72
N ARG A 121 -46.95 -13.26 24.99
CA ARG A 121 -47.71 -13.82 26.12
C ARG A 121 -47.33 -13.04 27.38
N ARG A 122 -48.26 -12.24 27.90
CA ARG A 122 -49.15 -12.52 29.06
C ARG A 122 -48.46 -12.33 30.42
N PHE A 123 -48.84 -11.28 31.13
CA PHE A 123 -49.40 -11.41 32.48
C PHE A 123 -50.46 -10.33 32.71
N GLN A 124 -51.67 -10.78 33.00
CA GLN A 124 -52.80 -9.99 33.49
C GLN A 124 -52.85 -10.14 35.01
N PHE A 125 -52.97 -9.04 35.74
CA PHE A 125 -53.61 -9.04 37.05
C PHE A 125 -54.52 -7.81 37.22
N ARG A 126 -55.79 -8.15 37.48
CA ARG A 126 -56.78 -7.50 38.37
C ARG A 126 -57.44 -6.16 37.98
N ARG A 127 -58.70 -6.32 37.52
CA ARG A 127 -59.90 -5.49 37.74
C ARG A 127 -59.87 -4.63 39.03
N ASP A 128 -60.32 -3.38 38.98
CA ASP A 128 -61.75 -3.06 39.18
C ASP A 128 -62.18 -1.61 38.83
N ARG A 129 -63.34 -1.54 38.17
CA ARG A 129 -64.50 -0.63 38.32
C ARG A 129 -64.44 0.91 38.16
N ARG A 130 -65.46 1.36 37.38
CA ARG A 130 -66.14 2.68 37.22
C ARG A 130 -65.39 3.66 36.31
N GLY A 131 -65.93 4.17 35.20
CA GLY A 131 -67.30 4.26 34.72
C GLY A 131 -67.76 5.71 34.71
N GLN A 132 -67.42 6.48 33.67
CA GLN A 132 -68.25 7.60 33.21
C GLN A 132 -67.89 8.02 31.78
N LYS A 133 -68.92 8.05 30.93
CA LYS A 133 -68.92 8.64 29.59
C LYS A 133 -68.96 10.16 29.70
N SER A 134 -68.23 10.86 28.83
CA SER A 134 -68.73 12.11 28.25
C SER A 134 -68.18 12.29 26.84
N GLU A 135 -69.09 12.37 25.89
CA GLU A 135 -68.88 12.83 24.52
C GLU A 135 -68.46 14.30 24.52
N GLY A 136 -67.58 14.72 23.60
CA GLY A 136 -67.22 16.12 23.49
C GLY A 136 -66.18 16.46 22.42
N LYS A 137 -66.68 16.62 21.19
CA LYS A 137 -66.23 17.59 20.17
C LYS A 137 -64.80 17.50 19.62
N SER A 138 -64.77 17.13 18.34
CA SER A 138 -63.68 17.37 17.39
C SER A 138 -63.37 18.87 17.26
N TYR A 139 -62.12 19.25 17.49
CA TYR A 139 -61.53 20.49 17.02
C TYR A 139 -60.21 20.15 16.32
N CYS A 140 -60.19 20.32 15.00
CA CYS A 140 -58.96 20.37 14.20
C CYS A 140 -58.18 21.63 14.60
N ALA A 141 -57.12 21.46 15.39
CA ALA A 141 -56.07 22.46 15.55
C ALA A 141 -54.84 21.99 14.76
N HIS A 142 -54.51 22.72 13.70
CA HIS A 142 -53.23 22.60 13.00
C HIS A 142 -52.13 23.12 13.94
N GLY A 143 -51.59 22.23 14.76
CA GLY A 143 -50.35 22.47 15.49
C GLY A 143 -49.17 22.15 14.57
N VAL A 144 -48.51 23.19 14.06
CA VAL A 144 -47.17 23.06 13.49
C VAL A 144 -46.25 22.64 14.62
N VAL A 145 -45.97 21.34 14.71
CA VAL A 145 -44.88 20.83 15.55
C VAL A 145 -43.60 21.22 14.84
N LEU A 146 -42.97 22.29 15.31
CA LEU A 146 -41.58 22.59 15.01
C LEU A 146 -40.76 21.47 15.65
N SER A 147 -40.52 20.39 14.90
CA SER A 147 -39.58 19.35 15.31
C SER A 147 -38.20 19.96 15.31
N CYS A 148 -37.77 20.46 16.46
CA CYS A 148 -36.35 20.60 16.78
C CYS A 148 -35.76 19.19 16.70
N PHE A 149 -35.22 18.83 15.53
CA PHE A 149 -34.21 17.79 15.46
C PHE A 149 -32.99 18.35 16.19
N ALA A 150 -32.97 18.17 17.52
CA ALA A 150 -31.72 18.08 18.22
C ALA A 150 -31.01 16.87 17.60
N SER A 151 -30.05 17.16 16.71
CA SER A 151 -29.08 16.18 16.28
C SER A 151 -28.39 15.67 17.53
N LEU A 152 -28.86 14.54 18.07
CA LEU A 152 -28.01 13.68 18.87
C LEU A 152 -26.86 13.33 17.93
N ALA A 153 -25.76 14.08 18.04
CA ALA A 153 -24.49 13.66 17.49
C ALA A 153 -24.31 12.24 18.03
N ALA A 154 -24.38 11.24 17.15
CA ALA A 154 -23.96 9.90 17.51
C ALA A 154 -22.54 10.09 18.03
N ALA A 155 -22.31 9.80 19.31
CA ALA A 155 -20.95 9.67 19.81
C ALA A 155 -20.31 8.65 18.87
N ALA A 156 -19.30 9.08 18.09
CA ALA A 156 -18.58 8.14 17.27
C ALA A 156 -17.99 7.10 18.23
N ASP A 157 -18.19 5.82 17.91
CA ASP A 157 -17.75 4.72 18.75
C ASP A 157 -16.22 4.77 18.81
N LEU A 158 -15.68 5.09 20.00
CA LEU A 158 -14.26 5.01 20.27
C LEU A 158 -13.80 3.54 20.11
N PRO A 159 -12.57 3.31 19.64
CA PRO A 159 -12.06 1.95 19.51
C PRO A 159 -11.90 1.30 20.89
N PRO A 160 -11.93 -0.04 20.98
CA PRO A 160 -11.52 -0.71 22.21
C PRO A 160 -10.04 -0.43 22.52
N PRO A 161 -9.63 -0.46 23.80
CA PRO A 161 -8.22 -0.38 24.17
C PRO A 161 -7.44 -1.56 23.57
N LEU A 162 -6.17 -1.33 23.22
CA LEU A 162 -5.28 -2.41 22.80
C LEU A 162 -4.89 -3.30 23.99
N THR A 163 -4.78 -4.59 23.73
CA THR A 163 -4.42 -5.64 24.69
C THR A 163 -3.27 -6.49 24.15
N ASP A 164 -2.78 -7.45 24.94
CA ASP A 164 -1.78 -8.44 24.49
C ASP A 164 -2.31 -9.35 23.38
N GLU A 165 -3.61 -9.66 23.39
CA GLU A 165 -4.24 -10.55 22.42
C GLU A 165 -4.25 -9.97 21.00
N ASP A 166 -4.19 -8.64 20.89
CA ASP A 166 -4.18 -7.92 19.60
C ASP A 166 -2.84 -8.03 18.85
N PHE A 167 -1.81 -8.60 19.47
CA PHE A 167 -0.47 -8.73 18.91
C PHE A 167 -0.07 -10.18 18.68
N ILE A 168 0.80 -10.38 17.69
CA ILE A 168 1.46 -11.66 17.45
C ILE A 168 2.47 -11.89 18.58
N GLU A 169 2.47 -13.10 19.16
CA GLU A 169 3.48 -13.48 20.14
C GLU A 169 4.80 -13.78 19.42
N PHE A 170 5.89 -13.21 19.93
CA PHE A 170 7.24 -13.40 19.39
C PHE A 170 8.19 -13.91 20.48
N ASP A 171 9.14 -14.74 20.08
CA ASP A 171 10.17 -15.25 20.97
C ASP A 171 11.25 -14.19 21.25
N VAL A 172 11.61 -14.05 22.54
CA VAL A 172 12.56 -13.01 22.99
C VAL A 172 14.00 -13.32 22.56
N ALA A 173 14.40 -14.59 22.44
CA ALA A 173 15.72 -14.95 21.95
C ALA A 173 15.85 -14.69 20.45
N GLN A 174 14.79 -14.95 19.67
CA GLN A 174 14.73 -14.57 18.26
C GLN A 174 14.77 -13.05 18.09
N ALA A 175 14.10 -12.30 18.96
CA ALA A 175 14.14 -10.84 18.96
C ALA A 175 15.53 -10.29 19.34
N ALA A 176 16.27 -10.92 20.25
CA ALA A 176 17.65 -10.51 20.55
C ALA A 176 18.57 -10.65 19.33
N LEU A 177 18.42 -11.72 18.54
CA LEU A 177 19.08 -11.85 17.23
C LEU A 177 18.66 -10.76 16.25
N GLY A 178 17.36 -10.47 16.21
CA GLY A 178 16.79 -9.40 15.39
C GLY A 178 17.36 -8.03 15.73
N GLN A 179 17.56 -7.73 17.02
CA GLN A 179 18.20 -6.50 17.47
C GLN A 179 19.61 -6.40 16.89
N ALA A 180 20.45 -7.41 17.11
CA ALA A 180 21.82 -7.40 16.60
C ALA A 180 21.85 -7.15 15.07
N LEU A 181 21.02 -7.86 14.32
CA LEU A 181 20.93 -7.71 12.86
C LEU A 181 20.39 -6.36 12.40
N PHE A 182 19.49 -5.73 13.16
CA PHE A 182 18.92 -4.42 12.81
C PHE A 182 19.97 -3.30 12.81
N TYR A 183 20.96 -3.41 13.69
CA TYR A 183 22.07 -2.46 13.85
C TYR A 183 23.36 -2.90 13.15
N ASP A 184 23.36 -4.05 12.45
CA ASP A 184 24.54 -4.59 11.78
C ASP A 184 24.46 -4.43 10.25
N PRO A 185 25.50 -3.89 9.59
CA PRO A 185 25.51 -3.72 8.14
C PRO A 185 25.69 -5.04 7.36
N ILE A 186 25.85 -6.19 8.02
CA ILE A 186 26.01 -7.51 7.38
C ILE A 186 24.94 -7.82 6.33
N LEU A 187 23.73 -7.28 6.51
CA LEU A 187 22.58 -7.47 5.63
C LEU A 187 22.54 -6.52 4.41
N SER A 188 23.42 -5.51 4.33
CA SER A 188 23.49 -4.61 3.18
C SER A 188 24.54 -5.06 2.16
N GLY A 189 24.35 -4.66 0.89
CA GLY A 189 25.19 -5.07 -0.23
C GLY A 189 26.65 -4.73 -0.02
N ASN A 190 26.92 -3.45 0.28
CA ASN A 190 28.26 -2.90 0.52
C ASN A 190 28.69 -2.91 2.00
N ARG A 191 27.85 -3.43 2.91
CA ARG A 191 28.11 -3.44 4.36
C ARG A 191 28.43 -2.06 4.96
N ASN A 192 27.68 -1.03 4.58
CA ASN A 192 27.88 0.34 5.04
C ASN A 192 26.58 1.04 5.48
N ILE A 193 25.49 0.29 5.62
CA ILE A 193 24.19 0.79 6.07
C ILE A 193 23.43 -0.32 6.79
N THR A 194 22.60 0.09 7.75
CA THR A 194 21.79 -0.77 8.63
C THR A 194 20.34 -0.28 8.63
N CYS A 195 19.42 -1.05 9.20
CA CYS A 195 18.04 -0.61 9.37
C CYS A 195 17.95 0.66 10.24
N ALA A 196 18.80 0.76 11.27
CA ALA A 196 18.83 1.87 12.22
C ALA A 196 19.23 3.23 11.60
N HIS A 197 19.89 3.26 10.44
CA HIS A 197 20.21 4.52 9.76
C HIS A 197 18.94 5.23 9.23
N CYS A 198 17.92 4.46 8.83
CA CYS A 198 16.66 4.98 8.30
C CYS A 198 15.50 4.88 9.31
N HIS A 199 15.67 4.11 10.38
CA HIS A 199 14.67 3.83 11.39
C HIS A 199 15.26 3.99 12.80
N HIS A 200 15.78 5.18 13.09
CA HIS A 200 16.49 5.44 14.34
C HIS A 200 15.51 5.80 15.48
N PRO A 201 15.66 5.26 16.70
CA PRO A 201 14.76 5.56 17.82
C PRO A 201 14.65 7.05 18.17
N GLU A 202 15.73 7.83 17.99
CA GLU A 202 15.74 9.28 18.23
C GLU A 202 14.72 10.06 17.38
N PHE A 203 14.40 9.54 16.19
CA PHE A 203 13.43 10.15 15.26
C PHE A 203 12.12 9.36 15.22
N GLY A 204 11.73 8.81 16.37
CA GLY A 204 10.49 8.03 16.51
C GLY A 204 10.48 6.79 15.62
N THR A 205 11.65 6.19 15.35
CA THR A 205 11.87 5.05 14.43
C THR A 205 11.59 5.34 12.96
N GLY A 206 11.47 6.61 12.58
CA GLY A 206 11.61 7.07 11.20
C GLY A 206 13.04 7.53 10.91
N ASP A 207 13.24 8.13 9.74
CA ASP A 207 14.56 8.66 9.33
C ASP A 207 14.82 10.02 10.00
N GLY A 208 13.78 10.84 10.21
CA GLY A 208 13.93 12.26 10.55
C GLY A 208 14.20 13.14 9.32
N LEU A 209 14.12 12.57 8.12
CA LEU A 209 14.26 13.24 6.84
C LEU A 209 12.97 13.11 6.01
N SER A 210 12.72 14.09 5.13
CA SER A 210 11.62 13.99 4.16
C SER A 210 11.84 12.84 3.19
N LEU A 211 13.06 12.76 2.63
CA LEU A 211 13.49 11.66 1.80
C LEU A 211 14.89 11.25 2.25
N GLY A 212 14.98 10.00 2.70
CA GLY A 212 16.24 9.42 3.13
C GLY A 212 17.26 9.30 2.01
N ILE A 213 18.46 8.95 2.43
CA ILE A 213 19.51 8.40 1.58
C ILE A 213 19.74 6.97 2.04
N GLY A 214 20.25 6.08 1.19
CA GLY A 214 20.53 4.69 1.60
C GLY A 214 22.01 4.42 1.59
N GLU A 215 22.37 3.26 1.06
CA GLU A 215 23.73 2.79 0.83
C GLU A 215 24.65 3.94 0.39
N GLY A 216 25.79 4.05 1.09
CA GLY A 216 26.75 5.15 0.97
C GLY A 216 26.53 6.31 1.93
N GLY A 217 25.32 6.48 2.48
CA GLY A 217 24.98 7.53 3.43
C GLY A 217 25.40 7.20 4.87
N GLN A 218 25.96 8.18 5.58
CA GLN A 218 26.48 8.06 6.95
C GLN A 218 25.71 8.95 7.92
N GLY A 219 25.68 8.62 9.21
CA GLY A 219 24.95 9.35 10.25
C GLY A 219 23.47 8.99 10.31
N VAL A 220 22.73 9.72 11.13
CA VAL A 220 21.28 9.56 11.38
C VAL A 220 20.55 10.91 11.29
N GLY A 221 19.30 10.89 10.82
CA GLY A 221 18.44 12.06 10.73
C GLY A 221 19.05 13.28 10.02
N PRO A 222 18.90 14.50 10.58
CA PRO A 222 19.39 15.71 9.93
C PRO A 222 20.89 15.71 9.64
N ASP A 223 21.67 14.92 10.38
CA ASP A 223 23.13 14.84 10.26
C ASP A 223 23.59 13.84 9.18
N ARG A 224 22.66 13.23 8.45
CA ARG A 224 22.94 12.30 7.34
C ARG A 224 23.81 12.97 6.27
N THR A 225 24.96 12.38 5.94
CA THR A 225 25.85 12.85 4.87
C THR A 225 25.91 11.86 3.71
N PRO A 226 26.13 12.30 2.45
CA PRO A 226 25.98 11.47 1.26
C PRO A 226 27.15 10.53 0.94
N GLY A 227 28.12 10.39 1.84
CA GLY A 227 29.38 9.71 1.55
C GLY A 227 30.16 10.39 0.42
N ALA A 228 31.20 9.71 -0.08
CA ALA A 228 32.08 10.22 -1.13
C ALA A 228 32.65 9.08 -1.98
N GLY A 229 33.25 9.44 -3.12
CA GLY A 229 33.95 8.49 -3.98
C GLY A 229 33.01 7.51 -4.69
N ALA A 230 33.39 6.24 -4.73
CA ALA A 230 32.63 5.18 -5.39
C ALA A 230 31.31 4.88 -4.65
N ASP A 231 31.31 4.98 -3.32
CA ASP A 231 30.18 4.67 -2.45
C ASP A 231 29.32 5.91 -2.15
N ARG A 232 29.41 6.96 -2.97
CA ARG A 232 28.56 8.15 -2.76
C ARG A 232 27.11 7.80 -3.07
N VAL A 233 26.19 8.39 -2.33
CA VAL A 233 24.75 8.22 -2.56
C VAL A 233 24.37 8.62 -3.99
N ALA A 234 23.83 7.66 -4.73
CA ALA A 234 23.43 7.83 -6.11
C ALA A 234 22.05 8.50 -6.27
N LYS A 235 21.14 8.28 -5.31
CA LYS A 235 19.75 8.76 -5.38
C LYS A 235 19.12 8.87 -3.99
N ARG A 236 18.10 9.71 -3.85
CA ARG A 236 17.18 9.70 -2.70
C ARG A 236 16.39 8.40 -2.64
N ILE A 237 16.10 7.95 -1.42
CA ILE A 237 15.05 6.98 -1.17
C ILE A 237 13.72 7.59 -1.65
N PRO A 238 12.87 6.84 -2.39
CA PRO A 238 11.68 7.41 -3.04
C PRO A 238 10.61 8.02 -2.17
N ARG A 239 10.57 7.66 -0.88
CA ARG A 239 9.50 7.99 0.07
C ARG A 239 10.08 8.15 1.47
N ASN A 240 9.36 8.85 2.33
CA ASN A 240 9.68 8.98 3.75
C ASN A 240 9.60 7.61 4.45
N ALA A 241 10.54 7.35 5.35
CA ALA A 241 10.55 6.14 6.18
C ALA A 241 9.54 6.31 7.34
N PRO A 242 8.48 5.49 7.41
CA PRO A 242 7.51 5.58 8.50
C PRO A 242 8.09 5.03 9.82
N GLY A 243 7.53 5.45 10.95
CA GLY A 243 7.80 4.81 12.23
C GLY A 243 7.35 3.34 12.25
N LEU A 244 8.01 2.55 13.09
CA LEU A 244 7.87 1.11 13.24
C LEU A 244 6.93 0.69 14.40
N TRP A 245 6.14 1.64 14.91
CA TRP A 245 5.23 1.44 16.04
C TRP A 245 4.12 0.41 15.73
N ASN A 246 3.92 -0.54 16.64
CA ASN A 246 2.83 -1.53 16.60
C ASN A 246 2.75 -2.40 15.34
N LEU A 247 3.86 -2.61 14.63
CA LEU A 247 3.87 -3.44 13.42
C LEU A 247 3.69 -4.95 13.69
N GLY A 248 3.73 -5.38 14.96
CA GLY A 248 3.38 -6.73 15.39
C GLY A 248 1.87 -6.98 15.60
N ALA A 249 1.02 -5.99 15.35
CA ALA A 249 -0.43 -6.12 15.53
C ALA A 249 -1.05 -7.11 14.52
N ARG A 250 -1.97 -7.96 14.99
CA ARG A 250 -2.68 -8.96 14.17
C ARG A 250 -3.58 -8.35 13.10
N ASP A 251 -4.11 -7.17 13.37
CA ASP A 251 -4.99 -6.43 12.46
C ASP A 251 -4.23 -5.76 11.29
N LEU A 252 -2.90 -5.80 11.28
CA LEU A 252 -2.10 -5.27 10.17
C LEU A 252 -2.17 -6.21 8.96
N TYR A 253 -2.79 -5.77 7.87
CA TYR A 253 -2.98 -6.59 6.66
C TYR A 253 -2.30 -6.03 5.41
N THR A 254 -1.75 -4.81 5.46
CA THR A 254 -0.99 -4.22 4.35
C THR A 254 0.11 -3.25 4.82
N MET A 255 1.25 -3.28 4.12
CA MET A 255 2.45 -2.49 4.40
C MET A 255 2.95 -1.74 3.16
N PHE A 256 3.87 -0.80 3.39
CA PHE A 256 4.31 0.26 2.47
C PHE A 256 3.24 1.32 2.20
N HIS A 257 3.69 2.51 1.79
CA HIS A 257 2.81 3.63 1.45
C HIS A 257 1.85 3.33 0.28
N ASP A 258 2.20 2.44 -0.65
CA ASP A 258 1.34 2.02 -1.77
C ASP A 258 0.65 0.66 -1.56
N GLY A 259 0.91 0.00 -0.43
CA GLY A 259 0.30 -1.29 -0.09
C GLY A 259 0.74 -2.44 -0.98
N ARG A 260 1.93 -2.36 -1.58
CA ARG A 260 2.50 -3.43 -2.42
C ARG A 260 2.84 -4.71 -1.65
N LEU A 261 2.69 -4.70 -0.33
CA LEU A 261 2.76 -5.89 0.51
C LEU A 261 1.45 -6.04 1.28
N SER A 262 0.81 -7.20 1.18
CA SER A 262 -0.46 -7.49 1.85
C SER A 262 -0.64 -8.99 2.07
N LEU A 263 -1.50 -9.37 3.03
CA LEU A 263 -1.90 -10.76 3.22
C LEU A 263 -2.72 -11.25 2.01
N SER A 264 -2.31 -12.36 1.41
CA SER A 264 -2.99 -12.94 0.23
C SER A 264 -2.43 -14.31 -0.11
N ASP A 265 -3.28 -15.29 -0.41
CA ASP A 265 -2.85 -16.65 -0.78
C ASP A 265 -2.69 -16.86 -2.30
N ILE A 266 -2.69 -15.80 -3.11
CA ILE A 266 -2.67 -15.93 -4.57
C ILE A 266 -1.39 -16.58 -5.13
N TYR A 267 -0.29 -16.52 -4.37
CA TYR A 267 1.01 -17.11 -4.75
C TYR A 267 1.37 -18.34 -3.90
N GLY A 268 0.51 -18.77 -2.97
CA GLY A 268 0.73 -19.94 -2.10
C GLY A 268 1.71 -19.72 -0.93
N ASN A 269 2.28 -18.52 -0.79
CA ASN A 269 3.20 -18.16 0.30
C ASN A 269 2.57 -17.24 1.35
N GLY A 270 1.25 -17.00 1.28
CA GLY A 270 0.51 -16.17 2.23
C GLY A 270 0.59 -14.65 2.01
N PHE A 271 1.37 -14.18 1.04
CA PHE A 271 1.52 -12.74 0.76
C PHE A 271 1.33 -12.38 -0.72
N ASN A 272 0.71 -11.22 -0.96
CA ASN A 272 0.90 -10.49 -2.20
C ASN A 272 2.04 -9.50 -2.00
N SER A 273 3.12 -9.63 -2.78
CA SER A 273 4.35 -8.87 -2.61
C SER A 273 5.05 -8.61 -3.96
N PRO A 274 6.03 -7.68 -4.02
CA PRO A 274 6.83 -7.48 -5.23
C PRO A 274 7.61 -8.73 -5.69
N ALA A 275 7.86 -9.69 -4.80
CA ALA A 275 8.53 -10.95 -5.12
C ALA A 275 7.56 -12.04 -5.62
N GLN A 276 6.25 -11.86 -5.46
CA GLN A 276 5.23 -12.79 -5.97
C GLN A 276 5.51 -14.24 -5.54
N GLU A 277 5.51 -15.21 -6.46
CA GLU A 277 5.84 -16.62 -6.19
C GLU A 277 7.30 -16.86 -5.75
N TRP A 278 8.18 -15.87 -5.90
CA TRP A 278 9.58 -15.97 -5.48
C TRP A 278 9.79 -15.65 -4.01
N LEU A 279 8.80 -15.07 -3.32
CA LEU A 279 8.88 -14.85 -1.87
C LEU A 279 8.92 -16.21 -1.15
N PRO A 280 9.88 -16.46 -0.24
CA PRO A 280 10.02 -17.73 0.43
C PRO A 280 8.84 -18.00 1.38
N GLU A 281 8.51 -19.29 1.53
CA GLU A 281 7.55 -19.76 2.53
C GLU A 281 8.16 -19.74 3.95
N GLY A 282 7.32 -19.70 4.98
CA GLY A 282 7.73 -19.76 6.40
C GLY A 282 7.91 -18.41 7.09
N LEU A 283 7.60 -17.29 6.41
CA LEU A 283 7.54 -15.97 7.02
C LEU A 283 6.32 -15.89 7.97
N ASN A 284 6.56 -15.58 9.24
CA ASN A 284 5.54 -15.70 10.30
C ASN A 284 4.62 -14.48 10.44
N SER A 285 4.90 -13.39 9.72
CA SER A 285 4.16 -12.14 9.81
C SER A 285 4.35 -11.28 8.56
N LEU A 286 3.45 -10.32 8.37
CA LEU A 286 3.60 -9.30 7.32
C LEU A 286 4.88 -8.47 7.51
N LEU A 287 5.27 -8.24 8.77
CA LEU A 287 6.49 -7.55 9.14
C LEU A 287 7.74 -8.34 8.73
N ALA A 288 7.75 -9.66 8.93
CA ALA A 288 8.82 -10.52 8.45
C ALA A 288 8.95 -10.46 6.92
N ALA A 289 7.84 -10.54 6.20
CA ALA A 289 7.87 -10.36 4.74
C ALA A 289 8.39 -8.98 4.33
N GLN A 290 8.03 -7.92 5.06
CA GLN A 290 8.48 -6.56 4.77
C GLN A 290 9.99 -6.40 4.94
N ALA A 291 10.58 -7.00 5.98
CA ALA A 291 12.00 -6.92 6.31
C ALA A 291 12.92 -7.40 5.17
N LEU A 292 12.42 -8.22 4.23
CA LEU A 292 13.20 -8.70 3.09
C LEU A 292 13.41 -7.69 1.97
N PHE A 293 12.52 -6.70 1.82
CA PHE A 293 12.50 -5.83 0.65
C PHE A 293 13.54 -4.71 0.67
N PRO A 294 13.85 -4.05 1.81
CA PRO A 294 14.96 -3.10 1.87
C PRO A 294 16.30 -3.73 1.47
N LEU A 295 16.52 -5.00 1.82
CA LEU A 295 17.73 -5.78 1.51
C LEU A 295 18.00 -5.92 0.01
N VAL A 296 16.94 -5.88 -0.80
CA VAL A 296 16.99 -6.04 -2.27
C VAL A 296 16.59 -4.75 -3.00
N ALA A 297 16.34 -3.68 -2.27
CA ALA A 297 16.00 -2.39 -2.86
C ALA A 297 17.28 -1.61 -3.20
N GLN A 298 17.40 -1.26 -4.49
CA GLN A 298 18.41 -0.32 -4.96
C GLN A 298 18.22 1.03 -4.23
N PHE A 299 19.34 1.67 -3.88
CA PHE A 299 19.37 2.95 -3.13
C PHE A 299 18.88 2.86 -1.68
N GLU A 300 18.44 1.70 -1.21
CA GLU A 300 18.22 1.43 0.22
C GLU A 300 19.41 0.63 0.75
N MET A 301 19.35 -0.71 0.77
CA MET A 301 20.44 -1.54 1.33
C MET A 301 21.23 -2.34 0.28
N ALA A 302 20.69 -2.58 -0.92
CA ALA A 302 21.36 -3.46 -1.89
C ALA A 302 22.60 -2.82 -2.56
N GLY A 303 22.67 -1.50 -2.64
CA GLY A 303 23.66 -0.75 -3.42
C GLY A 303 23.24 -0.52 -4.89
N ASN A 304 24.19 -0.16 -5.73
CA ASN A 304 23.99 0.17 -7.15
C ASN A 304 24.61 -0.85 -8.11
N PRO A 305 24.06 -0.99 -9.34
CA PRO A 305 24.58 -1.92 -10.33
C PRO A 305 26.10 -1.80 -10.53
N GLY A 306 26.80 -2.91 -10.31
CA GLY A 306 28.25 -3.01 -10.46
C GLY A 306 29.07 -2.88 -9.17
N GLU A 307 28.44 -2.58 -8.03
CA GLU A 307 29.16 -2.40 -6.75
C GLU A 307 29.42 -3.73 -6.02
N ASN A 308 28.44 -4.63 -5.97
CA ASN A 308 28.52 -5.85 -5.17
C ASN A 308 27.72 -7.02 -5.77
N ASP A 309 27.86 -8.19 -5.15
CA ASP A 309 27.21 -9.45 -5.54
C ASP A 309 25.71 -9.46 -5.25
N VAL A 310 25.24 -8.75 -4.22
CA VAL A 310 23.82 -8.65 -3.84
C VAL A 310 23.03 -7.93 -4.94
N ILE A 311 23.40 -6.70 -5.30
CA ILE A 311 22.71 -5.96 -6.37
C ILE A 311 22.86 -6.62 -7.74
N GLY A 312 24.01 -7.27 -7.98
CA GLY A 312 24.20 -8.11 -9.16
C GLY A 312 23.18 -9.25 -9.24
N ALA A 313 22.93 -9.94 -8.13
CA ALA A 313 21.92 -11.00 -8.07
C ALA A 313 20.48 -10.46 -8.19
N VAL A 314 20.16 -9.35 -7.52
CA VAL A 314 18.83 -8.70 -7.62
C VAL A 314 18.48 -8.34 -9.07
N HIS A 315 19.46 -7.88 -9.84
CA HIS A 315 19.26 -7.52 -11.25
C HIS A 315 18.78 -8.72 -12.09
N ASP A 316 19.24 -9.94 -11.77
CA ASP A 316 18.82 -11.16 -12.45
C ASP A 316 17.46 -11.65 -11.96
N ARG A 317 17.27 -11.70 -10.63
CA ARG A 317 15.99 -12.09 -9.98
C ARG A 317 15.97 -11.61 -8.54
N ILE A 318 14.83 -11.09 -8.08
CA ILE A 318 14.68 -10.45 -6.76
C ILE A 318 15.12 -11.34 -5.57
N ASP A 319 14.82 -12.64 -5.61
CA ASP A 319 15.14 -13.61 -4.56
C ASP A 319 16.59 -14.13 -4.61
N ALA A 320 17.33 -13.87 -5.70
CA ALA A 320 18.68 -14.42 -5.87
C ALA A 320 19.70 -13.83 -4.87
N ALA A 321 19.41 -12.65 -4.32
CA ALA A 321 20.23 -12.01 -3.30
C ALA A 321 20.08 -12.64 -1.90
N TRP A 322 18.91 -13.19 -1.58
CA TRP A 322 18.63 -13.68 -0.22
C TRP A 322 19.53 -14.85 0.22
N PRO A 323 19.85 -15.85 -0.64
CA PRO A 323 20.84 -16.88 -0.29
C PRO A 323 22.25 -16.31 -0.03
N ILE A 324 22.63 -15.21 -0.68
CA ILE A 324 23.92 -14.55 -0.46
C ILE A 324 23.95 -13.97 0.96
N LEU A 325 22.93 -13.20 1.32
CA LEU A 325 22.78 -12.59 2.65
C LEU A 325 22.67 -13.64 3.75
N ALA A 326 21.83 -14.66 3.56
CA ALA A 326 21.70 -15.76 4.51
C ALA A 326 23.01 -16.53 4.70
N LYS A 327 23.77 -16.73 3.61
CA LYS A 327 25.10 -17.34 3.72
C LYS A 327 26.04 -16.49 4.56
N ARG A 328 26.06 -15.16 4.38
CA ARG A 328 26.92 -14.26 5.17
C ARG A 328 26.65 -14.42 6.66
N VAL A 329 25.39 -14.30 7.08
CA VAL A 329 24.96 -14.43 8.48
C VAL A 329 25.30 -15.81 9.03
N ARG A 330 24.97 -16.89 8.32
CA ARG A 330 25.15 -18.24 8.87
C ARG A 330 26.61 -18.71 8.95
N THR A 331 27.51 -18.07 8.21
CA THR A 331 28.95 -18.34 8.29
C THR A 331 29.69 -17.41 9.23
N ASP A 332 29.00 -16.40 9.77
CA ASP A 332 29.54 -15.54 10.81
C ASP A 332 29.71 -16.34 12.11
N ALA A 333 30.79 -16.03 12.84
CA ALA A 333 31.21 -16.80 14.01
C ALA A 333 30.24 -16.67 15.19
N ASP A 334 29.53 -15.55 15.28
CA ASP A 334 28.62 -15.26 16.38
C ASP A 334 27.17 -15.56 15.99
N TYR A 335 26.74 -15.14 14.79
CA TYR A 335 25.35 -15.35 14.36
C TYR A 335 24.99 -16.82 14.15
N GLY A 336 25.84 -17.61 13.46
CA GLY A 336 25.51 -19.00 13.12
C GLY A 336 25.12 -19.84 14.35
N PRO A 337 25.96 -19.91 15.41
CA PRO A 337 25.63 -20.58 16.66
C PRO A 337 24.44 -19.95 17.39
N ALA A 338 24.31 -18.63 17.38
CA ALA A 338 23.20 -17.95 18.05
C ALA A 338 21.84 -18.28 17.42
N PHE A 339 21.76 -18.43 16.09
CA PHE A 339 20.56 -18.92 15.41
C PHE A 339 20.22 -20.37 15.78
N VAL A 340 21.22 -21.26 15.88
CA VAL A 340 21.02 -22.66 16.34
C VAL A 340 20.45 -22.68 17.77
N ALA A 341 20.84 -21.73 18.61
CA ALA A 341 20.35 -21.65 19.99
C ALA A 341 18.93 -21.05 20.11
N ALA A 342 18.51 -20.19 19.18
CA ALA A 342 17.26 -19.44 19.27
C ALA A 342 16.09 -20.03 18.44
N PHE A 343 16.37 -20.92 17.50
CA PHE A 343 15.36 -21.55 16.64
C PHE A 343 15.40 -23.07 16.81
N ASP A 344 14.37 -23.63 17.43
CA ASP A 344 14.27 -25.05 17.77
C ASP A 344 14.39 -25.97 16.55
N GLU A 345 14.02 -25.49 15.36
CA GLU A 345 14.10 -26.23 14.10
C GLU A 345 15.49 -26.23 13.43
N ILE A 346 16.47 -25.50 13.98
CA ILE A 346 17.82 -25.36 13.42
C ILE A 346 18.82 -26.19 14.22
N ASP A 347 19.24 -27.34 13.69
CA ASP A 347 20.27 -28.19 14.31
C ASP A 347 21.71 -27.68 14.04
N THR A 348 21.90 -27.00 12.92
CA THR A 348 23.21 -26.57 12.39
C THR A 348 23.10 -25.21 11.73
N ALA A 349 24.16 -24.39 11.83
CA ALA A 349 24.19 -23.07 11.21
C ALA A 349 23.89 -23.12 9.70
N GLN A 350 24.20 -24.23 9.01
CA GLN A 350 23.92 -24.37 7.58
C GLN A 350 22.42 -24.33 7.24
N GLN A 351 21.52 -24.64 8.18
CA GLN A 351 20.07 -24.56 7.99
C GLN A 351 19.52 -23.12 8.07
N VAL A 352 20.29 -22.17 8.62
CA VAL A 352 19.89 -20.76 8.70
C VAL A 352 19.65 -20.22 7.29
N SER A 353 18.50 -19.58 7.12
CA SER A 353 17.96 -19.11 5.85
C SER A 353 17.51 -17.65 6.01
N ILE A 354 17.18 -17.00 4.90
CA ILE A 354 16.67 -15.63 4.94
C ILE A 354 15.36 -15.51 5.72
N VAL A 355 14.57 -16.59 5.79
CA VAL A 355 13.30 -16.63 6.51
C VAL A 355 13.54 -16.50 8.01
N HIS A 356 14.51 -17.22 8.56
CA HIS A 356 14.88 -17.12 9.98
C HIS A 356 15.39 -15.71 10.31
N ILE A 357 16.21 -15.11 9.44
CA ILE A 357 16.70 -13.73 9.58
C ILE A 357 15.53 -12.74 9.60
N ALA A 358 14.59 -12.87 8.66
CA ALA A 358 13.42 -12.01 8.57
C ALA A 358 12.48 -12.16 9.78
N ASN A 359 12.27 -13.39 10.26
CA ASN A 359 11.45 -13.67 11.44
C ASN A 359 12.11 -13.10 12.72
N ALA A 360 13.44 -13.20 12.85
CA ALA A 360 14.20 -12.57 13.95
C ALA A 360 14.06 -11.04 13.93
N LEU A 361 14.26 -10.41 12.76
CA LEU A 361 14.05 -8.97 12.59
C LEU A 361 12.62 -8.57 12.96
N ALA A 362 11.61 -9.30 12.48
CA ALA A 362 10.22 -9.03 12.82
C ALA A 362 9.94 -9.15 14.32
N ALA A 363 10.49 -10.17 14.98
CA ALA A 363 10.37 -10.36 16.42
C ALA A 363 10.93 -9.16 17.19
N PHE A 364 12.13 -8.68 16.82
CA PHE A 364 12.72 -7.48 17.42
C PHE A 364 11.83 -6.26 17.23
N MET A 365 11.51 -5.92 15.98
CA MET A 365 10.76 -4.70 15.67
C MET A 365 9.35 -4.71 16.30
N ALA A 366 8.71 -5.88 16.37
CA ALA A 366 7.39 -6.04 16.96
C ALA A 366 7.39 -5.89 18.49
N LEU A 367 8.41 -6.40 19.18
CA LEU A 367 8.51 -6.30 20.65
C LEU A 367 9.04 -4.93 21.09
N GLU A 368 10.08 -4.42 20.41
CA GLU A 368 10.77 -3.18 20.76
C GLU A 368 9.85 -1.96 20.66
N TRP A 369 9.02 -1.88 19.62
CA TRP A 369 8.18 -0.72 19.34
C TRP A 369 6.69 -1.01 19.49
N ARG A 370 6.37 -1.92 20.42
CA ARG A 370 5.00 -2.08 20.91
C ARG A 370 4.64 -0.93 21.85
N SER A 371 3.51 -0.30 21.61
CA SER A 371 3.01 0.85 22.36
C SER A 371 1.50 0.75 22.54
N THR A 372 1.11 0.57 23.80
CA THR A 372 -0.29 0.32 24.25
C THR A 372 -0.61 1.08 25.54
N ASP A 373 0.18 2.11 25.84
CA ASP A 373 0.30 2.76 27.14
C ASP A 373 0.28 4.30 27.02
N SER A 374 -0.37 4.82 25.98
CA SER A 374 -0.56 6.26 25.81
C SER A 374 -1.64 6.80 26.75
N PRO A 375 -1.69 8.13 27.01
CA PRO A 375 -2.82 8.76 27.69
C PRO A 375 -4.18 8.40 27.07
N PHE A 376 -4.24 8.25 25.74
CA PHE A 376 -5.44 7.78 25.06
C PHE A 376 -5.78 6.32 25.39
N ASP A 377 -4.80 5.43 25.52
CA ASP A 377 -5.04 4.04 25.93
C ASP A 377 -5.59 3.96 27.36
N ALA A 378 -5.02 4.72 28.28
CA ALA A 378 -5.52 4.82 29.65
C ALA A 378 -6.97 5.35 29.70
N TYR A 379 -7.28 6.33 28.85
CA TYR A 379 -8.65 6.84 28.69
C TYR A 379 -9.61 5.76 28.15
N LEU A 380 -9.21 5.01 27.13
CA LEU A 380 -10.00 3.89 26.59
C LEU A 380 -10.20 2.77 27.62
N ALA A 381 -9.24 2.59 28.53
CA ALA A 381 -9.33 1.65 29.66
C ALA A 381 -10.19 2.17 30.84
N GLY A 382 -10.74 3.39 30.74
CA GLY A 382 -11.68 3.96 31.70
C GLY A 382 -11.11 5.03 32.62
N ASP A 383 -9.84 5.41 32.48
CA ASP A 383 -9.27 6.56 33.20
C ASP A 383 -9.59 7.87 32.47
N GLU A 384 -10.77 8.44 32.74
CA GLU A 384 -11.20 9.71 32.15
C GLU A 384 -10.23 10.88 32.44
N ALA A 385 -9.43 10.79 33.50
CA ALA A 385 -8.47 11.82 33.91
C ALA A 385 -7.15 11.75 33.15
N ALA A 386 -6.88 10.65 32.42
CA ALA A 386 -5.66 10.46 31.64
C ALA A 386 -5.47 11.51 30.54
N LEU A 387 -6.56 11.99 29.94
CA LEU A 387 -6.53 13.10 29.00
C LEU A 387 -6.74 14.43 29.72
N ASN A 388 -6.00 15.46 29.34
CA ASN A 388 -6.27 16.82 29.78
C ASN A 388 -7.43 17.47 28.99
N ARG A 389 -7.79 18.72 29.30
CA ARG A 389 -8.92 19.41 28.65
C ARG A 389 -8.71 19.60 27.14
N GLY A 390 -7.50 19.99 26.71
CA GLY A 390 -7.19 20.21 25.30
C GLY A 390 -7.18 18.92 24.51
N GLU A 391 -6.62 17.85 25.08
CA GLU A 391 -6.59 16.51 24.47
C GLU A 391 -8.00 15.94 24.30
N ARG A 392 -8.88 16.07 25.32
CA ARG A 392 -10.29 15.66 25.19
C ARG A 392 -11.05 16.47 24.14
N ALA A 393 -10.79 17.78 24.05
CA ALA A 393 -11.40 18.62 23.01
C ALA A 393 -10.93 18.18 21.61
N GLY A 394 -9.63 17.93 21.45
CA GLY A 394 -9.04 17.39 20.22
C GLY A 394 -9.60 16.03 19.84
N MET A 395 -9.76 15.12 20.79
CA MET A 395 -10.40 13.82 20.58
C MET A 395 -11.84 13.99 20.09
N ALA A 396 -12.62 14.88 20.72
CA ALA A 396 -14.00 15.15 20.31
C ALA A 396 -14.09 15.75 18.90
N LEU A 397 -13.11 16.57 18.49
CA LEU A 397 -12.99 17.05 17.12
C LEU A 397 -12.65 15.89 16.16
N PHE A 398 -11.63 15.09 16.49
CA PHE A 398 -11.12 13.99 15.68
C PHE A 398 -12.20 12.96 15.32
N TYR A 399 -12.98 12.55 16.33
CA TYR A 399 -14.08 11.59 16.21
C TYR A 399 -15.42 12.25 15.82
N GLY A 400 -15.46 13.58 15.73
CA GLY A 400 -16.69 14.33 15.47
C GLY A 400 -16.52 15.27 14.28
N LYS A 401 -16.50 16.57 14.56
CA LYS A 401 -16.55 17.65 13.55
C LYS A 401 -15.48 17.51 12.47
N ALA A 402 -14.26 17.10 12.84
CA ALA A 402 -13.11 17.02 11.93
C ALA A 402 -13.11 15.76 11.06
N ALA A 403 -13.93 14.76 11.38
CA ALA A 403 -14.08 13.50 10.64
C ALA A 403 -12.76 12.76 10.38
N CYS A 404 -11.73 12.98 11.20
CA CYS A 404 -10.43 12.32 11.04
C CYS A 404 -10.55 10.79 11.20
N ALA A 405 -11.44 10.37 12.10
CA ALA A 405 -11.74 8.96 12.35
C ALA A 405 -12.42 8.23 11.18
N ASP A 406 -12.86 8.92 10.12
CA ASP A 406 -13.43 8.25 8.92
C ASP A 406 -12.39 7.39 8.19
N CYS A 407 -11.11 7.80 8.25
CA CYS A 407 -9.98 7.04 7.72
C CYS A 407 -9.06 6.56 8.85
N HIS A 408 -8.80 7.38 9.87
CA HIS A 408 -7.95 7.01 11.01
C HIS A 408 -8.75 6.29 12.10
N ALA A 409 -9.37 5.17 11.73
CA ALA A 409 -10.29 4.39 12.55
C ALA A 409 -9.62 3.20 13.26
N GLY A 410 -10.34 2.59 14.20
CA GLY A 410 -9.95 1.34 14.86
C GLY A 410 -8.79 1.49 15.85
N SER A 411 -8.39 0.38 16.46
CA SER A 411 -7.43 0.38 17.57
C SER A 411 -6.03 0.84 17.16
N LEU A 412 -5.67 0.73 15.87
CA LEU A 412 -4.40 1.23 15.31
C LEU A 412 -4.48 2.66 14.75
N MET A 413 -5.64 3.32 14.85
CA MET A 413 -5.90 4.65 14.28
C MET A 413 -5.62 4.72 12.77
N SER A 414 -6.00 3.67 12.06
CA SER A 414 -5.86 3.51 10.61
C SER A 414 -6.81 2.44 10.10
N ASP A 415 -7.58 2.79 9.08
CA ASP A 415 -8.35 1.84 8.29
C ASP A 415 -7.52 1.09 7.25
N GLN A 416 -6.23 1.41 7.14
CA GLN A 416 -5.26 0.86 6.18
C GLN A 416 -5.73 0.92 4.71
N LYS A 417 -6.70 1.78 4.37
CA LYS A 417 -7.16 2.02 2.99
C LYS A 417 -6.29 3.09 2.32
N PHE A 418 -6.61 3.41 1.07
CA PHE A 418 -5.78 4.26 0.21
C PHE A 418 -6.54 5.51 -0.21
N HIS A 419 -5.94 6.68 0.05
CA HIS A 419 -6.55 7.97 -0.23
C HIS A 419 -5.57 8.91 -0.92
N ALA A 420 -6.08 9.67 -1.90
CA ALA A 420 -5.31 10.69 -2.58
C ALA A 420 -5.55 12.04 -1.89
N LEU A 421 -4.59 12.42 -1.03
CA LEU A 421 -4.60 13.70 -0.32
C LEU A 421 -4.01 14.84 -1.15
N GLY A 422 -3.14 14.52 -2.12
CA GLY A 422 -2.49 15.53 -2.95
C GLY A 422 -1.35 16.26 -2.23
N LEU A 423 -0.48 15.56 -1.51
CA LEU A 423 0.70 16.20 -0.90
C LEU A 423 1.57 16.92 -1.95
N PRO A 424 2.29 17.99 -1.56
CA PRO A 424 3.28 18.64 -2.42
C PRO A 424 4.24 17.63 -3.07
N ALA A 425 4.40 17.70 -4.39
CA ALA A 425 5.17 16.73 -5.15
C ALA A 425 6.65 17.11 -5.23
N PHE A 426 7.50 16.28 -4.65
CA PHE A 426 8.96 16.38 -4.72
C PHE A 426 9.59 15.00 -4.52
N GLY A 427 10.89 14.89 -4.78
CA GLY A 427 11.64 13.66 -4.79
C GLY A 427 11.46 12.85 -6.07
N PRO A 428 12.14 11.69 -6.16
CA PRO A 428 12.05 10.85 -7.34
C PRO A 428 10.74 10.05 -7.40
N GLY A 429 10.08 9.80 -6.25
CA GLY A 429 8.90 8.96 -6.16
C GLY A 429 9.15 7.53 -6.63
N ARG A 430 8.13 6.65 -6.51
CA ARG A 430 8.18 5.32 -7.11
C ARG A 430 7.55 5.31 -8.50
N THR A 431 8.37 5.54 -9.51
CA THR A 431 7.96 5.44 -10.92
C THR A 431 7.78 3.98 -11.32
N ARG A 432 6.70 3.69 -12.05
CA ARG A 432 6.47 2.35 -12.60
C ARG A 432 7.46 2.07 -13.72
N ALA A 433 7.86 0.81 -13.88
CA ALA A 433 8.87 0.40 -14.85
C ALA A 433 8.56 0.80 -16.31
N PHE A 434 7.28 0.94 -16.66
CA PHE A 434 6.81 1.29 -18.00
C PHE A 434 6.32 2.74 -18.13
N ASP A 435 6.39 3.55 -17.07
CA ASP A 435 6.05 4.97 -17.17
C ASP A 435 7.19 5.73 -17.86
N PRO A 436 6.92 6.56 -18.89
CA PRO A 436 7.95 7.24 -19.66
C PRO A 436 8.47 8.53 -18.99
N TYR A 437 7.94 8.90 -17.83
CA TYR A 437 8.33 10.06 -17.04
C TYR A 437 8.29 9.69 -15.55
N ALA A 438 9.16 10.34 -14.77
CA ALA A 438 9.23 10.15 -13.34
C ALA A 438 7.94 10.66 -12.68
N ARG A 439 7.32 9.84 -11.84
CA ARG A 439 6.18 10.19 -10.97
C ARG A 439 5.96 9.14 -9.90
N ASP A 440 5.36 9.52 -8.78
CA ASP A 440 4.81 8.57 -7.82
C ASP A 440 3.30 8.43 -8.04
N VAL A 441 2.85 7.28 -8.53
CA VAL A 441 1.42 7.01 -8.75
C VAL A 441 0.74 6.35 -7.55
N GLY A 442 1.45 6.16 -6.43
CA GLY A 442 0.93 5.53 -5.22
C GLY A 442 0.39 4.12 -5.49
N ARG A 443 -0.80 3.83 -4.95
CA ARG A 443 -1.50 2.54 -5.03
C ARG A 443 -1.71 2.03 -6.45
N MET A 444 -1.85 2.92 -7.45
CA MET A 444 -1.97 2.52 -8.85
C MET A 444 -0.76 1.73 -9.37
N ALA A 445 0.42 1.88 -8.75
CA ALA A 445 1.59 1.07 -9.08
C ALA A 445 1.35 -0.43 -8.83
N GLU A 446 0.53 -0.75 -7.84
CA GLU A 446 0.16 -2.12 -7.48
C GLU A 446 -1.14 -2.55 -8.18
N SER A 447 -2.19 -1.73 -8.12
CA SER A 447 -3.52 -2.15 -8.58
C SER A 447 -3.73 -2.06 -10.08
N ASN A 448 -2.90 -1.28 -10.79
CA ASN A 448 -3.08 -0.89 -12.20
C ASN A 448 -4.42 -0.18 -12.51
N ARG A 449 -5.14 0.31 -11.49
CA ARG A 449 -6.43 1.01 -11.66
C ARG A 449 -6.21 2.51 -11.61
N LEU A 450 -6.73 3.23 -12.61
CA LEU A 450 -6.65 4.69 -12.67
C LEU A 450 -7.29 5.38 -11.47
N ARG A 451 -8.36 4.83 -10.91
CA ARG A 451 -9.03 5.38 -9.71
C ARG A 451 -8.17 5.31 -8.43
N ASP A 452 -7.11 4.51 -8.42
CA ASP A 452 -6.20 4.39 -7.28
C ASP A 452 -4.93 5.26 -7.47
N ALA A 453 -4.91 6.10 -8.51
CA ALA A 453 -3.78 6.99 -8.79
C ALA A 453 -3.56 7.97 -7.63
N TYR A 454 -2.30 8.13 -7.23
CA TYR A 454 -1.86 9.06 -6.18
C TYR A 454 -2.45 8.78 -4.79
N ALA A 455 -3.09 7.62 -4.62
CA ALA A 455 -3.61 7.19 -3.35
C ALA A 455 -2.53 6.49 -2.53
N PHE A 456 -2.41 6.85 -1.26
CA PHE A 456 -1.46 6.25 -0.32
C PHE A 456 -2.19 5.70 0.90
N ARG A 457 -1.59 4.70 1.54
CA ARG A 457 -2.13 4.02 2.71
C ARG A 457 -2.33 5.03 3.84
N THR A 458 -3.48 4.99 4.50
CA THR A 458 -3.72 5.69 5.76
C THR A 458 -2.68 5.22 6.79
N PRO A 459 -1.74 6.05 7.26
CA PRO A 459 -0.76 5.63 8.26
C PRO A 459 -1.44 5.45 9.63
N MET A 460 -0.83 4.64 10.49
CA MET A 460 -1.23 4.52 11.90
C MET A 460 -0.78 5.76 12.66
N LEU A 461 -1.60 6.23 13.60
CA LEU A 461 -1.34 7.49 14.33
C LEU A 461 -0.75 7.32 15.75
N ARG A 462 -0.61 6.08 16.23
CA ARG A 462 0.04 5.84 17.52
C ARG A 462 1.51 6.30 17.45
N ASN A 463 1.94 7.09 18.43
CA ASN A 463 3.24 7.76 18.47
C ASN A 463 3.54 8.73 17.30
N VAL A 464 2.54 9.19 16.55
CA VAL A 464 2.74 10.07 15.38
C VAL A 464 3.45 11.39 15.73
N ALA A 465 3.33 11.86 16.97
CA ALA A 465 4.03 13.07 17.42
C ALA A 465 5.57 12.94 17.40
N LEU A 466 6.11 11.73 17.24
CA LEU A 466 7.55 11.46 17.23
C LEU A 466 8.14 11.29 15.83
N THR A 467 7.31 11.15 14.80
CA THR A 467 7.74 10.64 13.47
C THR A 467 7.76 11.73 12.40
N ALA A 468 8.05 12.98 12.78
CA ALA A 468 8.22 14.04 11.79
C ALA A 468 9.43 13.73 10.88
N PRO A 469 9.42 14.17 9.61
CA PRO A 469 8.35 14.91 8.93
C PRO A 469 7.24 13.99 8.36
N TYR A 470 6.09 14.59 8.02
CA TYR A 470 4.82 13.90 7.76
C TYR A 470 4.45 13.79 6.27
N GLY A 471 3.78 12.68 5.94
CA GLY A 471 3.30 12.35 4.60
C GLY A 471 4.18 11.30 3.91
N HIS A 472 3.71 10.71 2.79
CA HIS A 472 4.45 9.63 2.11
C HIS A 472 5.84 10.06 1.61
N ASN A 473 6.07 11.35 1.45
CA ASN A 473 7.35 11.96 1.08
C ASN A 473 7.86 12.94 2.15
N GLY A 474 7.26 12.98 3.34
CA GLY A 474 7.66 13.87 4.43
C GLY A 474 7.52 15.36 4.10
N ALA A 475 6.42 15.75 3.44
CA ALA A 475 6.19 17.11 2.97
C ALA A 475 6.06 18.17 4.09
N TYR A 476 5.59 17.79 5.28
CA TYR A 476 5.30 18.75 6.35
C TYR A 476 6.12 18.45 7.60
N PRO A 477 6.87 19.41 8.15
CA PRO A 477 7.73 19.18 9.32
C PRO A 477 6.95 19.13 10.64
N THR A 478 5.68 19.56 10.67
CA THR A 478 4.89 19.67 11.91
C THR A 478 3.51 19.00 11.77
N LEU A 479 2.98 18.53 12.91
CA LEU A 479 1.61 18.01 13.00
C LEU A 479 0.59 19.05 12.55
N GLU A 480 0.77 20.31 12.95
CA GLU A 480 -0.09 21.40 12.51
C GLU A 480 -0.10 21.54 10.97
N GLY A 481 1.07 21.50 10.33
CA GLY A 481 1.19 21.62 8.88
C GLY A 481 0.46 20.50 8.13
N ILE A 482 0.65 19.26 8.57
CA ILE A 482 -0.05 18.12 7.96
C ILE A 482 -1.55 18.13 8.26
N ILE A 483 -1.99 18.55 9.46
CA ILE A 483 -3.41 18.71 9.78
C ILE A 483 -4.06 19.77 8.89
N ARG A 484 -3.40 20.93 8.71
CA ARG A 484 -3.87 21.96 7.78
C ARG A 484 -3.97 21.45 6.34
N HIS A 485 -3.04 20.59 5.92
CA HIS A 485 -3.13 19.94 4.62
C HIS A 485 -4.36 19.03 4.49
N HIS A 486 -4.70 18.25 5.52
CA HIS A 486 -5.92 17.43 5.50
C HIS A 486 -7.19 18.28 5.42
N LEU A 487 -7.19 19.46 6.05
CA LEU A 487 -8.34 20.37 6.06
C LEU A 487 -8.55 21.08 4.72
N ASP A 488 -7.48 21.51 4.05
CA ASP A 488 -7.55 22.13 2.72
C ASP A 488 -6.29 21.82 1.90
N PRO A 489 -6.27 20.69 1.17
CA PRO A 489 -5.09 20.29 0.41
C PRO A 489 -4.68 21.31 -0.66
N VAL A 490 -5.64 21.98 -1.30
CA VAL A 490 -5.36 22.92 -2.39
C VAL A 490 -4.68 24.17 -1.84
N ALA A 491 -5.24 24.78 -0.79
CA ALA A 491 -4.63 25.95 -0.16
C ALA A 491 -3.29 25.61 0.49
N ALA A 492 -3.20 24.46 1.18
CA ALA A 492 -1.98 24.04 1.85
C ALA A 492 -0.83 23.74 0.87
N ARG A 493 -1.12 23.19 -0.32
CA ARG A 493 -0.12 23.04 -1.39
C ARG A 493 0.35 24.38 -1.94
N ALA A 494 -0.57 25.31 -2.15
CA ALA A 494 -0.23 26.64 -2.66
C ALA A 494 0.66 27.43 -1.68
N ALA A 495 0.47 27.22 -0.38
CA ALA A 495 1.28 27.84 0.68
C ALA A 495 2.60 27.10 0.99
N TRP A 496 2.78 25.87 0.47
CA TRP A 496 3.93 25.04 0.78
C TRP A 496 5.22 25.60 0.16
N GLN A 497 6.32 25.50 0.91
CA GLN A 497 7.63 26.00 0.51
C GLN A 497 8.64 24.87 0.49
N ARG A 498 9.59 24.89 -0.45
CA ARG A 498 10.60 23.82 -0.62
C ARG A 498 11.45 23.58 0.63
N GLN A 499 11.64 24.62 1.44
CA GLN A 499 12.39 24.58 2.70
C GLN A 499 11.67 23.77 3.79
N MET A 500 10.37 23.48 3.61
CA MET A 500 9.63 22.56 4.49
C MET A 500 10.04 21.10 4.23
N ALA A 501 10.64 20.77 3.08
CA ALA A 501 11.24 19.47 2.84
C ALA A 501 12.61 19.40 3.53
N GLN A 502 12.73 18.52 4.52
CA GLN A 502 13.94 18.23 5.25
C GLN A 502 14.80 17.24 4.46
N LEU A 503 15.53 17.75 3.48
CA LEU A 503 16.43 16.98 2.62
C LEU A 503 17.88 17.29 3.00
N PRO A 504 18.76 16.27 3.15
CA PRO A 504 20.19 16.50 3.27
C PRO A 504 20.71 17.30 2.07
N ASP A 505 21.58 18.29 2.30
CA ASP A 505 22.13 19.09 1.20
C ASP A 505 23.12 18.26 0.36
N ILE A 506 22.68 17.87 -0.84
CA ILE A 506 23.46 17.05 -1.77
C ILE A 506 23.42 17.73 -3.13
N ALA A 507 24.51 18.43 -3.46
CA ALA A 507 24.59 19.30 -4.64
C ALA A 507 24.20 18.60 -5.96
N TRP A 508 24.55 17.32 -6.14
CA TRP A 508 24.22 16.57 -7.36
C TRP A 508 22.80 16.00 -7.40
N LEU A 509 22.06 16.00 -6.29
CA LEU A 509 20.66 15.55 -6.23
C LEU A 509 19.67 16.72 -6.19
N ALA A 510 20.09 17.89 -5.68
CA ALA A 510 19.25 19.07 -5.51
C ALA A 510 18.51 19.49 -6.80
N ALA A 511 19.17 19.35 -7.96
CA ALA A 511 18.56 19.65 -9.25
C ALA A 511 17.35 18.77 -9.57
N THR A 512 17.33 17.53 -9.09
CA THR A 512 16.26 16.54 -9.36
C THR A 512 15.18 16.49 -8.29
N ASP A 513 15.45 16.98 -7.08
CA ASP A 513 14.54 16.89 -5.94
C ASP A 513 13.19 17.58 -6.20
N PHE A 514 13.10 18.59 -7.08
CA PHE A 514 11.86 19.34 -7.34
C PHE A 514 11.39 19.34 -8.79
N ILE A 515 11.96 18.49 -9.66
CA ILE A 515 11.58 18.45 -11.09
C ILE A 515 10.12 18.04 -11.26
N LEU A 516 9.63 17.08 -10.46
CA LEU A 516 8.26 16.57 -10.57
C LEU A 516 7.22 17.69 -10.39
N GLY A 517 7.45 18.59 -9.43
CA GLY A 517 6.57 19.73 -9.17
C GLY A 517 6.54 20.77 -10.29
N ALA A 518 7.47 20.72 -11.25
CA ALA A 518 7.50 21.60 -12.41
C ALA A 518 6.69 21.06 -13.61
N ASP A 519 6.25 19.80 -13.58
CA ASP A 519 5.39 19.23 -14.63
C ASP A 519 3.92 19.63 -14.39
N ALA A 520 3.46 20.66 -15.12
CA ALA A 520 2.10 21.17 -15.01
C ALA A 520 1.02 20.12 -15.33
N LEU A 521 1.27 19.19 -16.27
CA LEU A 521 0.31 18.14 -16.60
C LEU A 521 0.21 17.12 -15.48
N GLU A 522 1.33 16.81 -14.83
CA GLU A 522 1.33 15.92 -13.68
C GLU A 522 0.69 16.56 -12.44
N MET A 523 0.94 17.85 -12.19
CA MET A 523 0.30 18.56 -11.07
C MET A 523 -1.22 18.62 -11.23
N ASP A 524 -1.71 18.85 -12.45
CA ASP A 524 -3.13 18.84 -12.81
C ASP A 524 -3.76 17.43 -12.68
N ARG A 525 -3.01 16.35 -12.97
CA ARG A 525 -3.48 14.97 -12.69
C ARG A 525 -3.60 14.70 -11.19
N GLN A 526 -2.61 15.11 -10.39
CA GLN A 526 -2.66 14.92 -8.95
C GLN A 526 -3.81 15.71 -8.31
N GLU A 527 -4.02 16.95 -8.74
CA GLU A 527 -5.10 17.80 -8.24
C GLU A 527 -6.48 17.20 -8.51
N ARG A 528 -6.72 16.67 -9.72
CA ARG A 528 -7.96 15.95 -10.05
C ARG A 528 -8.20 14.69 -9.23
N ALA A 529 -7.15 14.09 -8.66
CA ALA A 529 -7.27 12.87 -7.88
C ALA A 529 -7.60 13.14 -6.41
N ILE A 530 -7.50 14.39 -5.93
CA ILE A 530 -7.75 14.74 -4.54
C ILE A 530 -9.16 14.31 -4.14
N ALA A 531 -9.25 13.46 -3.12
CA ALA A 531 -10.49 12.82 -2.68
C ALA A 531 -11.10 13.47 -1.42
N VAL A 532 -10.51 14.55 -0.90
CA VAL A 532 -10.93 15.21 0.34
C VAL A 532 -11.65 16.52 0.04
N THR A 533 -12.75 16.77 0.74
CA THR A 533 -13.49 18.03 0.66
C THR A 533 -12.94 19.02 1.68
N PRO A 534 -12.66 20.29 1.30
CA PRO A 534 -12.16 21.27 2.24
C PRO A 534 -13.07 21.47 3.45
N MET A 535 -12.46 21.61 4.62
CA MET A 535 -13.10 21.84 5.91
C MET A 535 -12.42 23.00 6.63
N HIS A 536 -13.23 23.82 7.31
CA HIS A 536 -12.71 24.91 8.12
C HIS A 536 -12.74 24.57 9.61
N LEU A 537 -11.58 24.63 10.25
CA LEU A 537 -11.38 24.66 11.69
C LEU A 537 -10.65 25.94 12.08
N THR A 538 -10.93 26.44 13.27
CA THR A 538 -10.18 27.57 13.86
C THR A 538 -8.78 27.12 14.29
N ASP A 539 -7.85 28.06 14.45
CA ASP A 539 -6.50 27.74 14.95
C ASP A 539 -6.52 27.09 16.34
N ALA A 540 -7.49 27.45 17.18
CA ALA A 540 -7.69 26.82 18.48
C ALA A 540 -8.11 25.33 18.35
N GLU A 541 -9.06 25.03 17.44
CA GLU A 541 -9.47 23.65 17.16
C GLU A 541 -8.33 22.82 16.55
N ILE A 542 -7.48 23.43 15.71
CA ILE A 542 -6.29 22.77 15.16
C ILE A 542 -5.28 22.47 16.28
N ALA A 543 -5.05 23.41 17.20
CA ALA A 543 -4.18 23.19 18.35
C ALA A 543 -4.71 22.08 19.29
N GLU A 544 -6.04 21.98 19.45
CA GLU A 544 -6.68 20.88 20.18
C GLU A 544 -6.46 19.53 19.48
N LEU A 545 -6.60 19.46 18.15
CA LEU A 545 -6.26 18.25 17.39
C LEU A 545 -4.78 17.87 17.54
N VAL A 546 -3.86 18.83 17.49
CA VAL A 546 -2.42 18.60 17.75
C VAL A 546 -2.22 18.05 19.16
N ALA A 547 -2.87 18.62 20.18
CA ALA A 547 -2.80 18.12 21.55
C ALA A 547 -3.27 16.65 21.62
N PHE A 548 -4.37 16.30 20.95
CA PHE A 548 -4.82 14.91 20.88
C PHE A 548 -3.81 13.98 20.19
N MET A 549 -3.12 14.41 19.13
CA MET A 549 -2.06 13.62 18.51
C MET A 549 -0.88 13.34 19.46
N HIS A 550 -0.56 14.27 20.37
CA HIS A 550 0.43 14.03 21.43
C HIS A 550 -0.08 13.02 22.49
N ALA A 551 -1.37 12.98 22.76
CA ALA A 551 -1.98 11.99 23.65
C ALA A 551 -1.96 10.55 23.10
N LEU A 552 -1.58 10.36 21.83
CA LEU A 552 -1.36 9.05 21.21
C LEU A 552 0.06 8.51 21.42
N THR A 553 0.92 9.23 22.15
CA THR A 553 2.30 8.82 22.43
C THR A 553 2.38 8.02 23.72
N GLY A 554 2.90 6.79 23.64
CA GLY A 554 3.08 5.89 24.77
C GLY A 554 4.26 6.25 25.66
N ALA A 555 4.21 5.87 26.94
CA ALA A 555 5.32 6.08 27.87
C ALA A 555 6.51 5.16 27.57
N SER A 556 6.25 3.97 27.02
CA SER A 556 7.22 2.91 26.70
C SER A 556 8.30 3.33 25.70
N VAL A 557 8.11 4.45 24.99
CA VAL A 557 9.13 5.09 24.15
C VAL A 557 10.44 5.34 24.92
N ASN A 558 10.36 5.57 26.23
CA ASN A 558 11.52 5.84 27.09
C ASN A 558 12.12 4.59 27.75
N THR A 559 11.48 3.42 27.58
CA THR A 559 11.89 2.15 28.20
C THR A 559 11.83 1.03 27.17
N PRO A 560 12.70 1.07 26.13
CA PRO A 560 12.74 0.02 25.12
C PRO A 560 13.08 -1.34 25.75
N ALA A 561 12.54 -2.42 25.16
CA ALA A 561 12.76 -3.78 25.65
C ALA A 561 14.21 -4.22 25.46
N PHE A 562 14.84 -3.82 24.36
CA PHE A 562 16.20 -4.17 23.99
C PHE A 562 17.11 -2.94 23.84
N GLY A 563 16.63 -1.87 23.21
CA GLY A 563 17.37 -0.62 23.03
C GLY A 563 18.41 -0.64 21.90
N ILE A 564 19.29 0.36 21.89
CA ILE A 564 20.40 0.47 20.93
C ILE A 564 21.61 -0.28 21.50
N PRO A 565 22.24 -1.20 20.73
CA PRO A 565 23.49 -1.83 21.14
C PRO A 565 24.59 -0.79 21.43
N PRO A 566 25.38 -0.96 22.51
CA PRO A 566 26.36 0.05 22.94
C PRO A 566 27.51 0.27 21.96
N ASP A 567 27.71 -0.65 21.02
CA ASP A 567 28.74 -0.65 19.98
C ASP A 567 28.24 -0.12 18.62
N PHE A 568 26.95 0.23 18.51
CA PHE A 568 26.43 0.84 17.30
C PHE A 568 27.03 2.24 17.08
N VAL A 569 27.65 2.41 15.92
CA VAL A 569 28.18 3.70 15.43
C VAL A 569 27.43 4.05 14.14
N PRO A 570 26.61 5.11 14.12
CA PRO A 570 25.84 5.52 12.95
C PRO A 570 26.67 6.20 11.85
#